data_AF-A0A6A8Q7V9-F1
#
_entry.id   AF-A0A6A8Q7V9-F1
#
_cell.length_a   1.000
_cell.length_b   1.000
_cell.length_c   1.000
_cell.angle_alpha   90.00
_cell.angle_beta   90.00
_cell.angle_gamma   90.00
#
_symmetry.space_group_name_H-M   'P 1'
#
loop_
_entity.id
_entity.type
_entity.pdbx_description
1 polymer ?
#
loop_
_entity_poly.entity_id
_entity_poly.type
_entity_poly.pdbx_seq_one_letter_code
_entity_poly.pdbx_strand_id
1 'polypeptide(L)'
;MLKELKNIPEQFEFYAPEEIPKERDCFLLSANGEKLIERQWIEWLNNYDYDTWKHPNELVDYTPCWIYSTNDLFINLSFMINYKNRFHSVNTLLPRQMLKIAFLPFTAEKRPYLLVDDSWYNKLFTYTYSMYCIIDFIGIRELIAKYGEVPADTINNIQSICSEVGNSHKDLQIIMLADNILVKSKWKPEESDKYNPEILVRLIIDLMNGIEKRSGIKSYAIFTQGTNYVNEDKILDIPKNENTISIPSISSPFIESFEIDNNVRKLIRKKEIKPKTLYIENSLYLSMDRKFYSSEEPNWMIKKKFNSEKNLRHIEYLALDRDEFEELIK
;
A
#
# COMPACT_ATOMS: atom_id res chain seq x y z
N MET A 1 -20.70 24.68 -0.68
CA MET A 1 -20.55 23.29 -1.08
C MET A 1 -21.36 23.03 -2.33
N LEU A 2 -20.72 23.30 -3.47
CA LEU A 2 -21.19 23.07 -4.84
C LEU A 2 -22.67 23.42 -5.05
N LYS A 3 -23.04 24.67 -4.73
CA LYS A 3 -24.46 25.11 -4.73
C LYS A 3 -25.04 25.17 -6.13
N GLU A 4 -24.27 25.63 -7.09
CA GLU A 4 -24.69 25.78 -8.47
C GLU A 4 -24.78 24.42 -9.17
N LEU A 5 -23.86 23.48 -8.91
CA LEU A 5 -23.98 22.11 -9.42
C LEU A 5 -25.23 21.39 -8.90
N LYS A 6 -25.60 21.62 -7.63
CA LYS A 6 -26.82 21.08 -7.03
C LYS A 6 -28.11 21.62 -7.67
N ASN A 7 -28.04 22.76 -8.34
CA ASN A 7 -29.18 23.34 -9.06
C ASN A 7 -29.36 22.74 -10.47
N ILE A 8 -28.48 21.83 -10.90
CA ILE A 8 -28.55 21.13 -12.19
C ILE A 8 -28.53 19.60 -11.95
N PRO A 9 -29.49 19.05 -11.17
CA PRO A 9 -29.46 17.65 -10.74
C PRO A 9 -29.59 16.64 -11.89
N GLU A 10 -30.10 17.07 -13.04
CA GLU A 10 -30.21 16.21 -14.23
C GLU A 10 -28.84 15.86 -14.83
N GLN A 11 -27.78 16.57 -14.45
CA GLN A 11 -26.41 16.37 -14.96
C GLN A 11 -25.46 15.74 -13.93
N PHE A 12 -25.88 15.67 -12.66
CA PHE A 12 -25.09 15.12 -11.56
C PHE A 12 -25.90 14.21 -10.64
N GLU A 13 -25.34 13.05 -10.33
CA GLU A 13 -25.77 12.24 -9.19
C GLU A 13 -24.96 12.64 -7.96
N PHE A 14 -25.61 12.86 -6.81
CA PHE A 14 -24.94 13.12 -5.54
C PHE A 14 -25.13 11.92 -4.62
N TYR A 15 -24.06 11.46 -3.98
CA TYR A 15 -24.11 10.29 -3.11
C TYR A 15 -24.15 10.71 -1.64
N ALA A 16 -25.00 10.06 -0.86
CA ALA A 16 -24.74 9.91 0.56
C ALA A 16 -23.48 9.02 0.77
N PRO A 17 -22.75 9.14 1.89
CA PRO A 17 -21.53 8.37 2.13
C PRO A 17 -21.69 6.85 1.98
N GLU A 18 -22.85 6.30 2.34
CA GLU A 18 -23.17 4.87 2.22
C GLU A 18 -23.47 4.43 0.79
N GLU A 19 -23.90 5.37 -0.06
CA GLU A 19 -24.30 5.15 -1.45
C GLU A 19 -23.14 5.32 -2.42
N ILE A 20 -21.97 5.79 -1.93
CA ILE A 20 -20.79 5.94 -2.76
C ILE A 20 -20.46 4.56 -3.38
N PRO A 21 -20.33 4.49 -4.71
CA PRO A 21 -20.02 3.24 -5.39
C PRO A 21 -18.72 2.61 -4.88
N LYS A 22 -18.83 1.37 -4.40
CA LYS A 22 -17.71 0.54 -3.93
C LYS A 22 -17.09 -0.21 -5.10
N GLU A 23 -15.86 -0.68 -4.91
CA GLU A 23 -15.10 -1.44 -5.90
C GLU A 23 -15.03 -0.70 -7.24
N ARG A 24 -14.79 0.62 -7.16
CA ARG A 24 -14.69 1.50 -8.32
C ARG A 24 -13.63 2.57 -8.15
N ASP A 25 -13.11 2.96 -9.31
CA ASP A 25 -12.24 4.12 -9.47
C ASP A 25 -12.98 5.41 -9.17
N CYS A 26 -12.34 6.27 -8.41
CA CYS A 26 -12.83 7.59 -8.02
C CYS A 26 -11.74 8.65 -8.20
N PHE A 27 -12.14 9.92 -8.12
CA PHE A 27 -11.25 11.06 -8.07
C PHE A 27 -11.38 11.77 -6.74
N LEU A 28 -10.26 11.96 -6.04
CA LEU A 28 -10.20 12.65 -4.78
C LEU A 28 -9.80 14.12 -5.02
N LEU A 29 -10.56 15.05 -4.46
CA LEU A 29 -10.40 16.49 -4.66
C LEU A 29 -10.29 17.19 -3.31
N SER A 30 -9.44 18.23 -3.21
CA SER A 30 -9.42 19.10 -2.04
C SER A 30 -10.55 20.13 -2.07
N ALA A 31 -11.21 20.33 -0.93
CA ALA A 31 -12.20 21.39 -0.73
C ALA A 31 -11.66 22.82 -0.95
N ASN A 32 -10.34 23.04 -0.87
CA ASN A 32 -9.76 24.34 -1.20
C ASN A 32 -10.02 24.73 -2.67
N GLY A 33 -10.13 23.74 -3.57
CA GLY A 33 -10.44 23.93 -4.98
C GLY A 33 -11.94 24.05 -5.30
N GLU A 34 -12.84 24.04 -4.31
CA GLU A 34 -14.30 23.89 -4.52
C GLU A 34 -14.85 24.87 -5.57
N LYS A 35 -14.51 26.16 -5.46
CA LYS A 35 -15.01 27.20 -6.37
C LYS A 35 -14.50 27.01 -7.80
N LEU A 36 -13.25 26.57 -7.95
CA LEU A 36 -12.67 26.29 -9.27
C LEU A 36 -13.37 25.07 -9.88
N ILE A 37 -13.54 24.00 -9.10
CA ILE A 37 -14.24 22.77 -9.52
C ILE A 37 -15.65 23.10 -10.01
N GLU A 38 -16.45 23.81 -9.19
CA GLU A 38 -17.80 24.23 -9.55
C GLU A 38 -17.82 25.03 -10.85
N ARG A 39 -16.96 26.05 -10.97
CA ARG A 39 -16.86 26.89 -12.17
C ARG A 39 -16.52 26.06 -13.41
N GLN A 40 -15.49 25.22 -13.34
CA GLN A 40 -15.05 24.44 -14.51
C GLN A 40 -16.11 23.43 -14.97
N TRP A 41 -16.81 22.79 -14.04
CA TRP A 41 -17.92 21.90 -14.40
C TRP A 41 -19.07 22.66 -15.07
N ILE A 42 -19.46 23.82 -14.54
CA ILE A 42 -20.55 24.63 -15.12
C ILE A 42 -20.18 25.17 -16.50
N GLU A 43 -18.97 25.70 -16.64
CA GLU A 43 -18.48 26.20 -17.93
C GLU A 43 -18.46 25.08 -18.97
N TRP A 44 -17.97 23.90 -18.61
CA TRP A 44 -17.91 22.74 -19.50
C TRP A 44 -19.30 22.22 -19.91
N LEU A 45 -20.26 22.20 -18.98
CA LEU A 45 -21.63 21.76 -19.26
C LEU A 45 -22.42 22.76 -20.10
N ASN A 46 -22.15 24.06 -19.95
CA ASN A 46 -22.84 25.12 -20.69
C ASN A 46 -22.26 25.34 -22.11
N ASN A 47 -20.95 25.15 -22.30
CA ASN A 47 -20.24 25.49 -23.54
C ASN A 47 -19.58 24.25 -24.17
N TYR A 48 -20.34 23.17 -24.32
CA TYR A 48 -19.84 21.89 -24.83
C TYR A 48 -19.43 21.97 -26.31
N ASP A 49 -18.21 22.43 -26.57
CA ASP A 49 -17.52 22.32 -27.86
C ASP A 49 -16.34 21.35 -27.73
N TYR A 50 -16.51 20.14 -28.29
CA TYR A 50 -15.55 19.03 -28.22
C TYR A 50 -14.17 19.41 -28.80
N ASP A 51 -14.10 20.36 -29.73
CA ASP A 51 -12.86 20.66 -30.48
C ASP A 51 -11.98 21.71 -29.78
N THR A 52 -12.52 22.47 -28.83
CA THR A 52 -11.82 23.63 -28.25
C THR A 52 -11.69 23.61 -26.73
N TRP A 53 -12.53 22.84 -26.02
CA TRP A 53 -12.56 22.86 -24.57
C TRP A 53 -11.78 21.72 -23.91
N LYS A 54 -11.04 22.08 -22.86
CA LYS A 54 -10.37 21.12 -21.98
C LYS A 54 -11.36 20.57 -20.97
N HIS A 55 -11.32 19.27 -20.74
CA HIS A 55 -12.16 18.63 -19.73
C HIS A 55 -11.83 19.19 -18.33
N PRO A 56 -12.78 19.31 -17.38
CA PRO A 56 -12.50 19.84 -16.04
C PRO A 56 -11.33 19.18 -15.33
N ASN A 57 -11.15 17.86 -15.50
CA ASN A 57 -10.00 17.09 -15.00
C ASN A 57 -8.63 17.60 -15.51
N GLU A 58 -8.55 18.31 -16.62
CA GLU A 58 -7.29 18.91 -17.09
C GLU A 58 -6.98 20.25 -16.41
N LEU A 59 -7.94 20.80 -15.68
CA LEU A 59 -7.92 22.15 -15.13
C LEU A 59 -8.00 22.16 -13.60
N VAL A 60 -8.28 21.01 -12.98
CA VAL A 60 -8.34 20.85 -11.53
C VAL A 60 -7.37 19.78 -11.06
N ASP A 61 -6.73 20.03 -9.93
CA ASP A 61 -5.90 19.01 -9.27
C ASP A 61 -6.81 17.94 -8.65
N TYR A 62 -6.54 16.69 -8.98
CA TYR A 62 -7.20 15.54 -8.42
C TYR A 62 -6.21 14.42 -8.16
N THR A 63 -6.55 13.56 -7.21
CA THR A 63 -5.82 12.34 -6.95
C THR A 63 -6.68 11.13 -7.31
N PRO A 64 -6.24 10.32 -8.28
CA PRO A 64 -6.81 9.01 -8.53
C PRO A 64 -6.93 8.17 -7.25
N CYS A 65 -8.11 7.59 -7.00
CA CYS A 65 -8.28 6.63 -5.91
C CYS A 65 -9.24 5.50 -6.28
N TRP A 66 -9.32 4.50 -5.41
CA TRP A 66 -10.20 3.33 -5.50
C TRP A 66 -10.84 3.10 -4.15
N ILE A 67 -12.15 2.86 -4.12
CA ILE A 67 -12.89 2.61 -2.88
C ILE A 67 -13.07 1.10 -2.69
N TYR A 68 -12.56 0.57 -1.59
CA TYR A 68 -12.72 -0.85 -1.24
C TYR A 68 -14.03 -1.11 -0.50
N SER A 69 -14.29 -0.30 0.53
CA SER A 69 -15.45 -0.48 1.39
C SER A 69 -15.77 0.81 2.14
N THR A 70 -17.00 0.88 2.63
CA THR A 70 -17.49 2.00 3.45
C THR A 70 -18.21 1.46 4.67
N ASN A 71 -18.18 2.21 5.76
CA ASN A 71 -19.03 2.01 6.93
C ASN A 71 -19.47 3.37 7.49
N ASP A 72 -20.16 3.35 8.63
CA ASP A 72 -20.74 4.55 9.24
C ASP A 72 -19.70 5.60 9.66
N LEU A 73 -18.45 5.19 9.89
CA LEU A 73 -17.37 6.03 10.42
C LEU A 73 -16.35 6.44 9.36
N PHE A 74 -16.04 5.57 8.40
CA PHE A 74 -14.96 5.76 7.45
C PHE A 74 -15.20 5.11 6.08
N ILE A 75 -14.48 5.63 5.10
CA ILE A 75 -14.35 5.11 3.74
C ILE A 75 -12.93 4.56 3.60
N ASN A 76 -12.81 3.26 3.31
CA ASN A 76 -11.54 2.62 3.01
C ASN A 76 -11.23 2.85 1.53
N LEU A 77 -10.13 3.54 1.24
CA LEU A 77 -9.71 3.81 -0.12
C LEU A 77 -8.22 3.61 -0.29
N SER A 78 -7.81 3.28 -1.52
CA SER A 78 -6.42 3.39 -1.95
C SER A 78 -6.29 4.57 -2.88
N PHE A 79 -5.32 5.44 -2.63
CA PHE A 79 -5.04 6.54 -3.54
C PHE A 79 -3.70 6.33 -4.22
N MET A 80 -3.60 6.79 -5.47
CA MET A 80 -2.39 6.63 -6.27
C MET A 80 -1.46 7.81 -6.02
N ILE A 81 -0.28 7.52 -5.47
CA ILE A 81 0.79 8.50 -5.27
C ILE A 81 1.53 8.73 -6.57
N ASN A 82 1.79 7.64 -7.29
CA ASN A 82 2.43 7.68 -8.59
C ASN A 82 1.67 6.75 -9.54
N TYR A 83 1.42 7.26 -10.74
CA TYR A 83 0.80 6.51 -11.84
C TYR A 83 1.47 6.85 -13.19
N LYS A 84 2.53 7.68 -13.17
CA LYS A 84 3.19 8.17 -14.38
C LYS A 84 4.26 7.19 -14.86
N ASN A 85 5.08 6.70 -13.94
CA ASN A 85 6.17 5.76 -14.24
C ASN A 85 5.96 4.40 -13.56
N ARG A 86 5.18 4.33 -12.49
CA ARG A 86 4.81 3.11 -11.76
C ARG A 86 3.42 3.26 -11.18
N PHE A 87 2.70 2.17 -10.95
CA PHE A 87 1.38 2.18 -10.30
C PHE A 87 1.54 2.06 -8.78
N HIS A 88 2.00 3.13 -8.14
CA HIS A 88 2.16 3.16 -6.69
C HIS A 88 0.93 3.70 -6.00
N SER A 89 0.27 2.84 -5.22
CA SER A 89 -0.94 3.18 -4.47
C SER A 89 -0.83 2.74 -3.02
N VAL A 90 -1.48 3.47 -2.13
CA VAL A 90 -1.47 3.18 -0.69
C VAL A 90 -2.86 3.26 -0.10
N ASN A 91 -3.15 2.34 0.80
CA ASN A 91 -4.41 2.28 1.53
C ASN A 91 -4.45 3.37 2.62
N THR A 92 -5.60 4.02 2.75
CA THR A 92 -5.86 5.02 3.79
C THR A 92 -7.34 4.99 4.21
N LEU A 93 -7.60 5.58 5.37
CA LEU A 93 -8.93 5.76 5.92
C LEU A 93 -9.34 7.22 5.75
N LEU A 94 -10.45 7.44 5.05
CA LEU A 94 -11.12 8.74 4.98
C LEU A 94 -12.22 8.77 6.05
N PRO A 95 -12.06 9.51 7.16
CA PRO A 95 -13.12 9.67 8.14
C PRO A 95 -14.32 10.36 7.49
N ARG A 96 -15.53 9.88 7.78
CA ARG A 96 -16.75 10.39 7.15
C ARG A 96 -16.94 11.90 7.32
N GLN A 97 -16.57 12.45 8.48
CA GLN A 97 -16.60 13.88 8.77
C GLN A 97 -15.67 14.74 7.88
N MET A 98 -14.67 14.11 7.25
CA MET A 98 -13.77 14.76 6.30
C MET A 98 -14.31 14.72 4.87
N LEU A 99 -15.26 13.84 4.55
CA LEU A 99 -15.97 13.88 3.28
C LEU A 99 -16.94 15.07 3.29
N LYS A 100 -16.78 15.96 2.31
CA LYS A 100 -17.64 17.14 2.14
C LYS A 100 -18.79 16.79 1.20
N ILE A 101 -18.46 16.29 0.01
CA ILE A 101 -19.46 15.91 -0.99
C ILE A 101 -18.91 14.81 -1.89
N ALA A 102 -19.80 13.89 -2.28
CA ALA A 102 -19.53 12.88 -3.30
C ALA A 102 -20.52 13.06 -4.45
N PHE A 103 -20.02 13.10 -5.69
CA PHE A 103 -20.87 13.32 -6.86
C PHE A 103 -20.34 12.62 -8.11
N LEU A 104 -21.22 12.31 -9.05
CA LEU A 104 -20.91 11.72 -10.33
C LEU A 104 -21.55 12.56 -11.47
N PRO A 105 -20.75 13.17 -12.35
CA PRO A 105 -21.28 13.77 -13.59
C PRO A 105 -21.75 12.68 -14.56
N PHE A 106 -22.98 12.78 -15.09
CA PHE A 106 -23.52 11.77 -16.00
C PHE A 106 -22.83 11.73 -17.38
N THR A 107 -22.22 12.86 -17.78
CA THR A 107 -21.63 13.06 -19.11
C THR A 107 -20.13 12.76 -19.17
N ALA A 108 -19.47 12.45 -18.06
CA ALA A 108 -18.01 12.32 -17.99
C ALA A 108 -17.54 11.05 -17.26
N GLU A 109 -16.70 10.24 -17.92
CA GLU A 109 -15.90 9.07 -17.45
C GLU A 109 -16.52 8.06 -16.45
N LYS A 110 -17.80 8.20 -16.03
CA LYS A 110 -18.54 7.38 -15.06
C LYS A 110 -17.81 7.14 -13.72
N ARG A 111 -16.97 8.08 -13.26
CA ARG A 111 -16.22 7.97 -11.99
C ARG A 111 -16.71 8.98 -10.95
N PRO A 112 -17.01 8.54 -9.71
CA PRO A 112 -17.34 9.44 -8.62
C PRO A 112 -16.18 10.37 -8.26
N TYR A 113 -16.51 11.60 -7.93
CA TYR A 113 -15.64 12.60 -7.35
C TYR A 113 -15.92 12.71 -5.86
N LEU A 114 -14.88 12.65 -5.05
CA LEU A 114 -14.92 12.83 -3.60
C LEU A 114 -14.23 14.15 -3.26
N LEU A 115 -15.01 15.16 -2.91
CA LEU A 115 -14.48 16.40 -2.33
C LEU A 115 -14.30 16.20 -0.83
N VAL A 116 -13.07 16.37 -0.36
CA VAL A 116 -12.69 16.12 1.03
C VAL A 116 -12.08 17.36 1.67
N ASP A 117 -12.03 17.36 3.00
CA ASP A 117 -11.36 18.38 3.78
C ASP A 117 -9.90 18.57 3.34
N ASP A 118 -9.50 19.81 3.09
CA ASP A 118 -8.16 20.16 2.59
C ASP A 118 -7.06 19.72 3.57
N SER A 119 -7.30 19.84 4.88
CA SER A 119 -6.31 19.44 5.88
C SER A 119 -6.07 17.92 5.90
N TRP A 120 -7.10 17.12 5.61
CA TRP A 120 -6.96 15.68 5.47
C TRP A 120 -6.31 15.31 4.12
N TYR A 121 -6.71 15.97 3.04
CA TYR A 121 -6.13 15.75 1.70
C TYR A 121 -4.62 16.00 1.69
N ASN A 122 -4.17 17.15 2.22
CA ASN A 122 -2.76 17.51 2.25
C ASN A 122 -1.93 16.59 3.17
N LYS A 123 -2.56 15.97 4.18
CA LYS A 123 -1.89 14.98 5.03
C LYS A 123 -1.49 13.72 4.27
N LEU A 124 -2.25 13.31 3.25
CA LEU A 124 -1.93 12.13 2.44
C LEU A 124 -0.52 12.19 1.84
N PHE A 125 -0.09 13.39 1.44
CA PHE A 125 1.20 13.62 0.80
C PHE A 125 2.35 13.90 1.78
N THR A 126 2.03 14.14 3.04
CA THR A 126 3.02 14.43 4.10
C THR A 126 3.18 13.29 5.10
N TYR A 127 2.31 12.27 5.04
CA TYR A 127 2.46 11.08 5.88
C TYR A 127 3.76 10.34 5.61
N THR A 128 4.33 9.79 6.69
CA THR A 128 5.32 8.73 6.59
C THR A 128 4.61 7.41 6.35
N TYR A 129 5.04 6.70 5.33
CA TYR A 129 4.59 5.34 5.03
C TYR A 129 5.66 4.36 5.46
N SER A 130 5.27 3.11 5.68
CA SER A 130 6.19 2.06 6.08
C SER A 130 5.97 0.81 5.26
N MET A 131 7.07 0.12 5.00
CA MET A 131 7.07 -1.25 4.51
C MET A 131 7.53 -2.15 5.65
N TYR A 132 6.80 -3.24 5.85
CA TYR A 132 7.13 -4.27 6.83
C TYR A 132 7.51 -5.54 6.10
N CYS A 133 8.48 -6.24 6.68
CA CYS A 133 8.77 -7.61 6.34
C CYS A 133 8.87 -8.44 7.60
N ILE A 134 8.10 -9.53 7.68
CA ILE A 134 8.28 -10.57 8.70
C ILE A 134 8.98 -11.74 8.03
N ILE A 135 10.17 -12.09 8.54
CA ILE A 135 10.88 -13.32 8.19
C ILE A 135 10.58 -14.33 9.29
N ASP A 136 9.97 -15.47 8.95
CA ASP A 136 9.67 -16.55 9.89
C ASP A 136 10.65 -17.71 9.67
N PHE A 137 11.23 -18.22 10.76
CA PHE A 137 12.14 -19.36 10.70
C PHE A 137 11.38 -20.69 10.66
N ILE A 138 11.75 -21.54 9.70
CA ILE A 138 11.19 -22.88 9.55
C ILE A 138 12.03 -23.86 10.38
N GLY A 139 11.38 -24.70 11.17
CA GLY A 139 12.05 -25.82 11.85
C GLY A 139 12.55 -25.53 13.27
N ILE A 140 12.36 -24.30 13.80
CA ILE A 140 12.87 -23.95 15.14
C ILE A 140 12.24 -24.80 16.24
N ARG A 141 10.93 -25.09 16.13
CA ARG A 141 10.23 -25.93 17.11
C ARG A 141 10.76 -27.36 17.11
N GLU A 142 11.06 -27.89 15.93
CA GLU A 142 11.65 -29.21 15.75
C GLU A 142 13.07 -29.28 16.32
N LEU A 143 13.86 -28.20 16.20
CA LEU A 143 15.18 -28.10 16.82
C LEU A 143 15.08 -28.12 18.35
N ILE A 144 14.19 -27.31 18.93
CA ILE A 144 13.95 -27.29 20.38
C ILE A 144 13.45 -28.66 20.86
N ALA A 145 12.52 -29.29 20.13
CA ALA A 145 12.02 -30.62 20.48
C ALA A 145 13.11 -31.70 20.44
N LYS A 146 14.10 -31.56 19.55
CA LYS A 146 15.20 -32.52 19.37
C LYS A 146 16.36 -32.31 20.35
N TYR A 147 16.72 -31.06 20.63
CA TYR A 147 17.93 -30.71 21.39
C TYR A 147 17.63 -30.11 22.78
N GLY A 148 16.38 -29.77 23.08
CA GLY A 148 15.98 -29.05 24.31
C GLY A 148 16.25 -27.55 24.26
N GLU A 149 17.08 -27.10 23.31
CA GLU A 149 17.48 -25.70 23.10
C GLU A 149 17.79 -25.44 21.62
N VAL A 150 17.88 -24.16 21.23
CA VAL A 150 18.46 -23.78 19.94
C VAL A 150 19.98 -23.64 20.13
N PRO A 151 20.82 -24.28 19.31
CA PRO A 151 22.27 -24.17 19.44
C PRO A 151 22.76 -22.71 19.41
N ALA A 152 23.66 -22.36 20.33
CA ALA A 152 24.17 -20.98 20.45
C ALA A 152 24.79 -20.47 19.13
N ASP A 153 25.53 -21.32 18.41
CA ASP A 153 26.12 -20.97 17.13
C ASP A 153 25.07 -20.58 16.07
N THR A 154 23.91 -21.24 16.08
CA THR A 154 22.79 -20.90 15.19
C THR A 154 22.30 -19.48 15.46
N ILE A 155 22.06 -19.13 16.73
CA ILE A 155 21.61 -17.79 17.12
C ILE A 155 22.67 -16.73 16.83
N ASN A 156 23.93 -16.99 17.19
CA ASN A 156 25.05 -16.08 16.94
C ASN A 156 25.24 -15.80 15.45
N ASN A 157 25.08 -16.82 14.59
CA ASN A 157 25.18 -16.67 13.15
C ASN A 157 24.05 -15.80 12.59
N ILE A 158 22.80 -16.00 13.04
CA ILE A 158 21.67 -15.17 12.64
C ILE A 158 21.89 -13.72 13.07
N GLN A 159 22.26 -13.49 14.34
CA GLN A 159 22.54 -12.16 14.89
C GLN A 159 23.66 -11.44 14.13
N SER A 160 24.74 -12.16 13.80
CA SER A 160 25.86 -11.63 13.03
C SER A 160 25.42 -11.14 11.65
N ILE A 161 24.62 -11.91 10.91
CA ILE A 161 24.14 -11.50 9.58
C ILE A 161 23.17 -10.32 9.69
N CYS A 162 22.23 -10.35 10.63
CA CYS A 162 21.33 -9.21 10.86
C CYS A 162 22.11 -7.93 11.17
N SER A 163 23.17 -8.03 11.98
CA SER A 163 24.05 -6.90 12.30
C SER A 163 24.83 -6.41 11.08
N GLU A 164 25.37 -7.30 10.26
CA GLU A 164 26.05 -6.95 9.00
C GLU A 164 25.10 -6.17 8.07
N VAL A 165 23.91 -6.69 7.82
CA VAL A 165 22.92 -6.04 6.94
C VAL A 165 22.45 -4.70 7.52
N GLY A 166 22.11 -4.66 8.81
CA GLY A 166 21.66 -3.43 9.48
C GLY A 166 22.72 -2.33 9.48
N ASN A 167 24.00 -2.68 9.61
CA ASN A 167 25.10 -1.71 9.54
C ASN A 167 25.30 -1.15 8.12
N SER A 168 25.01 -1.94 7.09
CA SER A 168 25.09 -1.52 5.69
C SER A 168 23.87 -0.71 5.22
N HIS A 169 22.71 -0.87 5.86
CA HIS A 169 21.44 -0.28 5.44
C HIS A 169 20.76 0.50 6.59
N LYS A 170 21.19 1.75 6.79
CA LYS A 170 20.71 2.62 7.89
C LYS A 170 19.25 3.07 7.76
N ASP A 171 18.69 2.94 6.58
CA ASP A 171 17.28 3.19 6.26
C ASP A 171 16.35 2.07 6.73
N LEU A 172 16.91 0.96 7.20
CA LEU A 172 16.19 -0.20 7.70
C LEU A 172 16.35 -0.34 9.21
N GLN A 173 15.31 -0.89 9.82
CA GLN A 173 15.37 -1.39 11.18
C GLN A 173 15.11 -2.88 11.15
N ILE A 174 16.03 -3.64 11.74
CA ILE A 174 15.99 -5.09 11.83
C ILE A 174 15.85 -5.45 13.31
N ILE A 175 14.75 -6.09 13.66
CA ILE A 175 14.43 -6.47 15.03
C ILE A 175 14.31 -7.98 15.05
N MET A 176 15.20 -8.63 15.78
CA MET A 176 15.08 -10.06 16.04
C MET A 176 14.05 -10.29 17.14
N LEU A 177 13.06 -11.12 16.83
CA LEU A 177 12.08 -11.69 17.75
C LEU A 177 12.38 -13.19 17.89
N ALA A 178 11.75 -13.86 18.85
CA ALA A 178 12.05 -15.25 19.21
C ALA A 178 12.36 -16.17 18.01
N ASP A 179 11.37 -16.44 17.15
CA ASP A 179 11.48 -17.27 15.95
C ASP A 179 11.29 -16.47 14.64
N ASN A 180 11.40 -15.14 14.71
CA ASN A 180 11.12 -14.24 13.59
C ASN A 180 12.11 -13.08 13.53
N ILE A 181 12.23 -12.47 12.36
CA ILE A 181 12.85 -11.16 12.19
C ILE A 181 11.79 -10.21 11.65
N LEU A 182 11.62 -9.07 12.30
CA LEU A 182 10.83 -7.96 11.80
C LEU A 182 11.77 -6.94 11.16
N VAL A 183 11.56 -6.65 9.88
CA VAL A 183 12.24 -5.56 9.17
C VAL A 183 11.24 -4.46 8.86
N LYS A 184 11.60 -3.21 9.16
CA LYS A 184 10.80 -2.02 8.87
C LYS A 184 11.64 -1.02 8.08
N SER A 185 11.08 -0.52 6.98
CA SER A 185 11.59 0.66 6.29
C SER A 185 10.51 1.75 6.27
N LYS A 186 10.92 2.99 6.00
CA LYS A 186 10.00 4.13 5.83
C LYS A 186 10.27 4.85 4.53
N TRP A 187 9.25 5.53 4.03
CA TRP A 187 9.35 6.41 2.87
C TRP A 187 8.27 7.49 2.96
N LYS A 188 8.42 8.58 2.19
CA LYS A 188 7.43 9.66 2.09
C LYS A 188 7.00 9.85 0.63
N PRO A 189 5.76 10.30 0.34
CA PRO A 189 5.29 10.54 -1.02
C PRO A 189 6.16 11.54 -1.80
N GLU A 190 6.74 12.53 -1.12
CA GLU A 190 7.70 13.47 -1.72
C GLU A 190 8.95 12.77 -2.30
N GLU A 191 9.24 11.56 -1.84
CA GLU A 191 10.35 10.73 -2.30
C GLU A 191 9.87 9.59 -3.22
N SER A 192 8.65 9.67 -3.78
CA SER A 192 8.05 8.58 -4.57
C SER A 192 8.88 8.17 -5.79
N ASP A 193 9.68 9.09 -6.34
CA ASP A 193 10.60 8.80 -7.45
C ASP A 193 11.81 7.96 -7.03
N LYS A 194 12.13 7.96 -5.73
CA LYS A 194 13.20 7.15 -5.11
C LYS A 194 12.68 5.89 -4.43
N TYR A 195 11.37 5.78 -4.26
CA TYR A 195 10.74 4.58 -3.71
C TYR A 195 11.04 3.39 -4.63
N ASN A 196 11.76 2.39 -4.11
CA ASN A 196 12.18 1.19 -4.84
C ASN A 196 12.02 -0.04 -3.92
N PRO A 197 10.80 -0.57 -3.79
CA PRO A 197 10.53 -1.71 -2.91
C PRO A 197 11.27 -2.97 -3.35
N GLU A 198 11.65 -3.09 -4.62
CA GLU A 198 12.36 -4.23 -5.18
C GLU A 198 13.75 -4.38 -4.56
N ILE A 199 14.45 -3.27 -4.33
CA ILE A 199 15.73 -3.27 -3.61
C ILE A 199 15.57 -3.85 -2.21
N LEU A 200 14.49 -3.50 -1.48
CA LEU A 200 14.27 -4.08 -0.16
C LEU A 200 13.98 -5.57 -0.26
N VAL A 201 13.11 -6.00 -1.19
CA VAL A 201 12.79 -7.42 -1.36
C VAL A 201 14.05 -8.23 -1.67
N ARG A 202 14.91 -7.74 -2.58
CA ARG A 202 16.21 -8.37 -2.89
C ARG A 202 17.11 -8.45 -1.67
N LEU A 203 17.21 -7.37 -0.90
CA LEU A 203 18.02 -7.36 0.32
C LEU A 203 17.52 -8.38 1.35
N ILE A 204 16.21 -8.51 1.51
CA ILE A 204 15.62 -9.52 2.41
C ILE A 204 15.91 -10.94 1.91
N ILE A 205 15.81 -11.18 0.60
CA ILE A 205 16.19 -12.47 0.01
C ILE A 205 17.66 -12.78 0.33
N ASP A 206 18.56 -11.81 0.19
CA ASP A 206 19.97 -11.98 0.51
C ASP A 206 20.21 -12.24 2.01
N LEU A 207 19.49 -11.54 2.89
CA LEU A 207 19.49 -11.81 4.34
C LEU A 207 19.05 -13.24 4.64
N MET A 208 17.94 -13.70 4.06
CA MET A 208 17.43 -15.07 4.25
C MET A 208 18.42 -16.12 3.75
N ASN A 209 19.01 -15.92 2.56
CA ASN A 209 20.04 -16.82 2.02
C ASN A 209 21.29 -16.85 2.89
N GLY A 210 21.71 -15.70 3.43
CA GLY A 210 22.81 -15.60 4.37
C GLY A 210 22.52 -16.43 5.62
N ILE A 211 21.31 -16.30 6.18
CA ILE A 211 20.86 -17.04 7.36
C ILE A 211 20.90 -18.54 7.08
N GLU A 212 20.30 -19.00 5.99
CA GLU A 212 20.30 -20.43 5.63
C GLU A 212 21.73 -20.95 5.46
N LYS A 213 22.60 -20.21 4.78
CA LYS A 213 23.98 -20.61 4.53
C LYS A 213 24.81 -20.75 5.80
N ARG A 214 24.68 -19.82 6.77
CA ARG A 214 25.50 -19.84 7.99
C ARG A 214 24.90 -20.67 9.13
N SER A 215 23.57 -20.77 9.19
CA SER A 215 22.87 -21.40 10.31
C SER A 215 22.15 -22.71 9.96
N GLY A 216 21.95 -22.99 8.66
CA GLY A 216 21.13 -24.09 8.17
C GLY A 216 19.62 -23.87 8.33
N ILE A 217 19.19 -22.73 8.87
CA ILE A 217 17.78 -22.42 9.11
C ILE A 217 17.17 -21.81 7.85
N LYS A 218 16.14 -22.48 7.33
CA LYS A 218 15.31 -21.95 6.24
C LYS A 218 14.31 -20.96 6.78
N SER A 219 13.87 -20.04 5.92
CA SER A 219 12.84 -19.06 6.27
C SER A 219 11.95 -18.72 5.08
N TYR A 220 10.85 -18.06 5.37
CA TYR A 220 10.03 -17.36 4.37
C TYR A 220 9.77 -15.93 4.84
N ALA A 221 9.44 -15.04 3.91
CA ALA A 221 9.20 -13.63 4.18
C ALA A 221 7.79 -13.20 3.75
N ILE A 222 7.16 -12.36 4.56
CA ILE A 222 5.89 -11.71 4.29
C ILE A 222 6.11 -10.21 4.22
N PHE A 223 5.74 -9.58 3.11
CA PHE A 223 5.88 -8.16 2.89
C PHE A 223 4.53 -7.45 2.85
N THR A 224 4.43 -6.33 3.55
CA THR A 224 3.25 -5.45 3.53
C THR A 224 3.70 -4.00 3.48
N GLN A 225 2.81 -3.10 3.04
CA GLN A 225 3.08 -1.65 3.10
C GLN A 225 1.83 -0.83 3.40
N GLY A 226 2.02 0.40 3.88
CA GLY A 226 0.93 1.35 4.04
C GLY A 226 1.25 2.49 5.00
N THR A 227 0.21 3.25 5.36
CA THR A 227 0.34 4.47 6.18
C THR A 227 0.78 4.15 7.61
N ASN A 228 1.74 4.92 8.14
CA ASN A 228 2.00 4.95 9.57
C ASN A 228 1.08 5.98 10.23
N TYR A 229 0.09 5.53 11.02
CA TYR A 229 -0.87 6.44 11.65
C TYR A 229 -0.29 7.21 12.84
N VAL A 230 0.89 6.80 13.33
CA VAL A 230 1.69 7.59 14.25
C VAL A 230 2.65 8.41 13.39
N ASN A 231 2.37 9.70 13.22
CA ASN A 231 3.16 10.61 12.38
C ASN A 231 4.48 11.01 13.08
N GLU A 232 5.29 10.01 13.40
CA GLU A 232 6.64 10.17 13.93
C GLU A 232 7.64 9.80 12.85
N ASP A 233 8.66 10.65 12.67
CA ASP A 233 9.77 10.36 11.78
C ASP A 233 10.70 9.25 12.32
N LYS A 234 10.55 8.90 13.60
CA LYS A 234 11.33 7.83 14.23
C LYS A 234 10.84 6.47 13.75
N ILE A 235 11.77 5.62 13.29
CA ILE A 235 11.43 4.23 12.94
C ILE A 235 11.29 3.37 14.21
N LEU A 236 12.13 3.67 15.22
CA LEU A 236 12.12 3.12 16.58
C LEU A 236 12.25 4.23 17.61
N ASP A 237 11.59 4.06 18.75
CA ASP A 237 11.78 4.90 19.93
C ASP A 237 12.28 4.04 21.09
N ILE A 238 13.51 4.32 21.52
CA ILE A 238 14.16 3.70 22.67
C ILE A 238 14.33 4.81 23.71
N PRO A 239 13.53 4.83 24.79
CA PRO A 239 13.68 5.81 25.85
C PRO A 239 15.01 5.59 26.58
N LYS A 240 15.47 6.62 27.29
CA LYS A 240 16.78 6.64 27.96
C LYS A 240 17.01 5.53 28.99
N ASN A 241 15.94 4.94 29.51
CA ASN A 241 16.02 3.84 30.46
C ASN A 241 16.17 2.47 29.77
N GLU A 242 16.12 2.41 28.44
CA GLU A 242 16.33 1.24 27.55
C GLU A 242 15.43 0.02 27.86
N ASN A 243 14.54 0.13 28.84
CA ASN A 243 13.62 -0.94 29.26
C ASN A 243 12.39 -1.06 28.36
N THR A 244 12.25 -0.20 27.35
CA THR A 244 11.12 -0.21 26.42
C THR A 244 11.65 0.02 25.01
N ILE A 245 11.27 -0.83 24.08
CA ILE A 245 11.53 -0.59 22.65
C ILE A 245 10.18 -0.42 22.01
N SER A 246 9.89 0.78 21.52
CA SER A 246 8.65 1.07 20.81
C SER A 246 8.93 1.11 19.31
N ILE A 247 8.10 0.41 18.55
CA ILE A 247 7.98 0.59 17.11
C ILE A 247 6.77 1.51 16.95
N PRO A 248 6.95 2.84 16.77
CA PRO A 248 5.84 3.78 16.59
C PRO A 248 5.17 3.51 15.24
N SER A 249 4.33 2.49 15.24
CA SER A 249 3.54 2.02 14.12
C SER A 249 2.31 1.33 14.67
N ILE A 250 1.26 2.10 14.83
CA ILE A 250 -0.08 1.55 14.73
C ILE A 250 -0.40 1.64 13.24
N SER A 251 -0.27 0.53 12.52
CA SER A 251 -0.49 0.52 11.08
C SER A 251 -1.16 -0.79 10.66
N SER A 252 -2.13 -0.69 9.76
CA SER A 252 -2.78 -1.85 9.10
C SER A 252 -1.77 -2.85 8.53
N PRO A 253 -0.68 -2.42 7.86
CA PRO A 253 0.29 -3.33 7.24
C PRO A 253 0.96 -4.29 8.23
N PHE A 254 1.24 -3.82 9.46
CA PHE A 254 1.81 -4.70 10.47
C PHE A 254 0.83 -5.80 10.88
N ILE A 255 -0.45 -5.48 11.06
CA ILE A 255 -1.50 -6.46 11.39
C ILE A 255 -1.69 -7.44 10.22
N GLU A 256 -1.79 -6.92 9.01
CA GLU A 256 -1.95 -7.69 7.76
C GLU A 256 -0.85 -8.74 7.58
N SER A 257 0.39 -8.43 7.99
CA SER A 257 1.50 -9.39 7.87
C SER A 257 1.27 -10.68 8.68
N PHE A 258 0.65 -10.58 9.87
CA PHE A 258 0.27 -11.76 10.66
C PHE A 258 -0.98 -12.45 10.13
N GLU A 259 -1.91 -11.70 9.53
CA GLU A 259 -3.09 -12.28 8.90
C GLU A 259 -2.71 -13.13 7.67
N ILE A 260 -1.78 -12.62 6.85
CA ILE A 260 -1.16 -13.36 5.74
C ILE A 260 -0.47 -14.62 6.28
N ASP A 261 0.36 -14.50 7.32
CA ASP A 261 1.05 -15.66 7.91
C ASP A 261 0.09 -16.77 8.31
N ASN A 262 -0.92 -16.41 9.11
CA ASN A 262 -1.92 -17.35 9.59
C ASN A 262 -2.70 -18.01 8.45
N ASN A 263 -3.05 -17.22 7.42
CA ASN A 263 -3.76 -17.72 6.24
C ASN A 263 -2.89 -18.71 5.44
N VAL A 264 -1.64 -18.35 5.13
CA VAL A 264 -0.66 -19.18 4.42
C VAL A 264 -0.47 -20.52 5.14
N ARG A 265 -0.19 -20.50 6.45
CA ARG A 265 0.02 -21.73 7.23
C ARG A 265 -1.23 -22.61 7.22
N LYS A 266 -2.42 -22.03 7.30
CA LYS A 266 -3.69 -22.76 7.24
C LYS A 266 -3.86 -23.45 5.88
N LEU A 267 -3.62 -22.74 4.77
CA LEU A 267 -3.75 -23.29 3.42
C LEU A 267 -2.71 -24.38 3.13
N ILE A 268 -1.46 -24.20 3.57
CA ILE A 268 -0.39 -25.21 3.47
C ILE A 268 -0.79 -26.48 4.24
N ARG A 269 -1.27 -26.36 5.49
CA ARG A 269 -1.71 -27.51 6.30
C ARG A 269 -2.84 -28.29 5.63
N LYS A 270 -3.75 -27.60 4.94
CA LYS A 270 -4.82 -28.21 4.15
C LYS A 270 -4.38 -28.74 2.79
N LYS A 271 -3.11 -28.51 2.40
CA LYS A 271 -2.55 -28.87 1.09
C LYS A 271 -3.24 -28.18 -0.08
N GLU A 272 -3.84 -27.01 0.16
CA GLU A 272 -4.51 -26.21 -0.89
C GLU A 272 -3.48 -25.41 -1.71
N ILE A 273 -2.34 -25.05 -1.09
CA ILE A 273 -1.22 -24.38 -1.75
C ILE A 273 0.10 -25.07 -1.41
N LYS A 274 1.12 -24.89 -2.26
CA LYS A 274 2.49 -25.25 -1.93
C LYS A 274 3.16 -24.11 -1.15
N PRO A 275 4.06 -24.41 -0.20
CA PRO A 275 4.88 -23.37 0.43
C PRO A 275 5.73 -22.63 -0.61
N LYS A 276 5.84 -21.32 -0.41
CA LYS A 276 6.67 -20.38 -1.18
C LYS A 276 7.57 -19.59 -0.23
N THR A 277 8.64 -19.00 -0.78
CA THR A 277 9.63 -18.24 0.01
C THR A 277 9.18 -16.80 0.29
N LEU A 278 8.38 -16.20 -0.59
CA LEU A 278 7.95 -14.81 -0.52
C LEU A 278 6.42 -14.71 -0.60
N TYR A 279 5.83 -13.88 0.26
CA TYR A 279 4.42 -13.52 0.23
C TYR A 279 4.30 -12.00 0.25
N ILE A 280 3.86 -11.40 -0.84
CA ILE A 280 3.86 -9.94 -1.05
C ILE A 280 2.42 -9.45 -1.10
N GLU A 281 2.02 -8.57 -0.18
CA GLU A 281 0.69 -7.96 -0.17
C GLU A 281 0.41 -7.17 -1.46
N ASN A 282 -0.85 -7.18 -1.90
CA ASN A 282 -1.25 -6.65 -3.22
C ASN A 282 -0.81 -5.21 -3.45
N SER A 283 -1.00 -4.30 -2.48
CA SER A 283 -0.62 -2.89 -2.66
C SER A 283 0.88 -2.76 -2.89
N LEU A 284 1.71 -3.53 -2.18
CA LEU A 284 3.16 -3.57 -2.39
C LEU A 284 3.49 -4.14 -3.78
N TYR A 285 2.85 -5.26 -4.14
CA TYR A 285 3.03 -5.88 -5.45
C TYR A 285 2.68 -4.93 -6.61
N LEU A 286 1.54 -4.25 -6.53
CA LEU A 286 1.11 -3.28 -7.54
C LEU A 286 2.07 -2.11 -7.64
N SER A 287 2.65 -1.74 -6.51
CA SER A 287 3.64 -0.66 -6.45
C SER A 287 4.96 -1.04 -7.12
N MET A 288 5.24 -2.31 -7.42
CA MET A 288 6.49 -2.73 -8.03
C MET A 288 6.62 -2.31 -9.51
N ASP A 289 7.84 -2.03 -9.94
CA ASP A 289 8.23 -1.82 -11.33
C ASP A 289 8.26 -3.17 -12.06
N ARG A 290 7.40 -3.32 -13.07
CA ARG A 290 7.08 -4.61 -13.71
C ARG A 290 7.22 -4.48 -15.21
N LYS A 291 7.72 -5.55 -15.85
CA LYS A 291 7.90 -5.65 -17.32
C LYS A 291 6.62 -5.41 -18.14
N PHE A 292 5.45 -5.66 -17.56
CA PHE A 292 4.18 -5.79 -18.28
C PHE A 292 3.41 -4.48 -18.48
N TYR A 293 4.02 -3.30 -18.28
CA TYR A 293 3.42 -2.07 -18.82
C TYR A 293 3.70 -2.01 -20.34
N SER A 294 3.01 -2.85 -21.12
CA SER A 294 3.19 -2.91 -22.57
C SER A 294 2.83 -1.57 -23.22
N SER A 295 3.75 -1.04 -24.01
CA SER A 295 3.71 0.23 -24.75
C SER A 295 2.65 0.33 -25.86
N GLU A 296 1.71 -0.60 -25.95
CA GLU A 296 0.68 -0.66 -26.99
C GLU A 296 -0.70 -0.17 -26.51
N GLU A 297 -0.85 0.16 -25.23
CA GLU A 297 -2.08 0.79 -24.75
C GLU A 297 -2.04 2.31 -25.02
N PRO A 298 -3.11 2.90 -25.60
CA PRO A 298 -3.19 4.36 -25.77
C PRO A 298 -2.91 5.08 -24.45
N ASN A 299 -2.20 6.22 -24.46
CA ASN A 299 -1.89 7.01 -23.25
C ASN A 299 -3.13 7.39 -22.41
N TRP A 300 -4.32 7.37 -23.01
CA TRP A 300 -5.60 7.57 -22.33
C TRP A 300 -6.37 6.27 -22.04
N MET A 301 -5.91 5.09 -22.48
CA MET A 301 -6.31 3.76 -21.99
C MET A 301 -5.45 3.27 -20.82
N ILE A 302 -4.23 3.80 -20.64
CA ILE A 302 -3.56 3.86 -19.34
C ILE A 302 -4.45 4.61 -18.31
N LYS A 303 -5.47 5.38 -18.78
CA LYS A 303 -6.64 5.72 -17.95
C LYS A 303 -7.53 4.47 -17.76
N LYS A 304 -7.06 3.63 -16.83
CA LYS A 304 -7.89 3.06 -15.77
C LYS A 304 -9.09 2.24 -16.26
N LYS A 305 -8.80 1.01 -16.68
CA LYS A 305 -9.57 -0.12 -16.14
C LYS A 305 -8.83 -0.63 -14.90
N PHE A 306 -9.16 -0.12 -13.72
CA PHE A 306 -9.05 -0.94 -12.51
C PHE A 306 -10.15 -2.01 -12.55
N ASN A 307 -10.23 -2.83 -13.60
CA ASN A 307 -11.17 -3.94 -13.63
C ASN A 307 -10.70 -5.00 -12.64
N SER A 308 -11.27 -4.83 -11.46
CA SER A 308 -11.50 -5.64 -10.27
C SER A 308 -11.86 -7.12 -10.46
N GLU A 309 -11.43 -7.80 -11.54
CA GLU A 309 -11.51 -9.27 -11.54
C GLU A 309 -10.40 -9.93 -10.69
N LYS A 310 -9.44 -9.14 -10.21
CA LYS A 310 -8.37 -9.56 -9.28
C LYS A 310 -8.28 -8.70 -8.00
N ASN A 311 -9.39 -8.09 -7.58
CA ASN A 311 -9.48 -7.38 -6.29
C ASN A 311 -10.51 -8.05 -5.37
N LEU A 312 -10.76 -9.35 -5.59
CA LEU A 312 -11.81 -10.12 -4.92
C LEU A 312 -11.17 -11.09 -3.92
N ARG A 313 -10.69 -10.56 -2.79
CA ARG A 313 -10.87 -11.11 -1.42
C ARG A 313 -10.01 -10.35 -0.41
N HIS A 314 -10.45 -10.42 0.85
CA HIS A 314 -9.91 -9.70 1.99
C HIS A 314 -8.43 -9.92 2.35
N ILE A 315 -7.69 -10.79 1.64
CA ILE A 315 -6.22 -10.83 1.67
C ILE A 315 -5.75 -11.43 0.33
N GLU A 316 -5.39 -10.58 -0.64
CA GLU A 316 -4.71 -11.03 -1.87
C GLU A 316 -3.22 -10.71 -1.70
N TYR A 317 -2.43 -11.73 -1.39
CA TYR A 317 -0.98 -11.65 -1.46
C TYR A 317 -0.51 -12.49 -2.64
N LEU A 318 0.60 -12.09 -3.24
CA LEU A 318 1.29 -12.85 -4.26
C LEU A 318 2.31 -13.77 -3.59
N ALA A 319 2.21 -15.08 -3.84
CA ALA A 319 3.14 -16.08 -3.32
C ALA A 319 4.15 -16.49 -4.40
N LEU A 320 5.45 -16.26 -4.15
CA LEU A 320 6.52 -16.47 -5.11
C LEU A 320 7.74 -17.15 -4.48
N ASP A 321 8.46 -17.89 -5.31
CA ASP A 321 9.86 -18.22 -5.05
C ASP A 321 10.78 -17.10 -5.57
N ARG A 322 12.05 -17.15 -5.19
CA ARG A 322 13.05 -16.15 -5.58
C ARG A 322 13.13 -15.97 -7.10
N ASP A 323 13.20 -17.07 -7.84
CA ASP A 323 13.41 -17.02 -9.29
C ASP A 323 12.19 -16.40 -10.00
N GLU A 324 10.99 -16.71 -9.50
CA GLU A 324 9.73 -16.11 -9.98
C GLU A 324 9.69 -14.59 -9.69
N PHE A 325 10.22 -14.15 -8.55
CA PHE A 325 10.35 -12.72 -8.24
C PHE A 325 11.35 -12.02 -9.17
N GLU A 326 12.51 -12.61 -9.47
CA GLU A 326 13.46 -12.02 -10.40
C GLU A 326 12.95 -11.97 -11.85
N GLU A 327 12.11 -12.92 -12.26
CA GLU A 327 11.42 -12.87 -13.55
C GLU A 327 10.37 -11.76 -13.62
N LEU A 328 9.69 -11.48 -12.51
CA LEU A 328 8.65 -10.45 -12.42
C LEU A 328 9.20 -9.03 -12.65
N ILE A 329 10.41 -8.75 -12.16
CA ILE A 329 11.02 -7.41 -12.14
C ILE A 329 12.05 -7.16 -13.27
N LYS A 330 12.24 -8.13 -14.18
CA LYS A 330 13.09 -8.01 -15.39
C LYS A 330 12.29 -7.63 -16.61
#